data_AF-A0A9D1WJT5-F1
#
_entry.id   AF-A0A9D1WJT5-F1
#
_cell.length_a   1.000
_cell.length_b   1.000
_cell.length_c   1.000
_cell.angle_alpha   90.00
_cell.angle_beta   90.00
_cell.angle_gamma   90.00
#
_symmetry.space_group_name_H-M   'P 1'
#
loop_
_entity.id
_entity.type
_entity.pdbx_description
1 polymer ?
#
loop_
_entity_poly.entity_id
_entity_poly.type
_entity_poly.pdbx_seq_one_letter_code
_entity_poly.pdbx_strand_id
1 'polypeptide(L)'
;VEDINELYVASDMLVSDYSSTCFDYANLRRPEIFFMYDLDEYANNIRGFYFDISELPGPIVKTTEELARAILDLSENFTVDEKYQKFLDKFVTFDDGQASRRVLDLCFAPEEKEPFYMKDFLARHRILYGLLHVSAICVRKVLWVLRKLLRFLGLGERKLKFLYLRAKYSILGFLRTRGICTNDNYRQLLSYKNKHQGERCFLIGNGPSLKAADLDMLQGEICFGCNMIHKIFDQTRWRPTYMCAIDKELIYHLYPRFEKEFPYPLFVNRASYNRMQAYPEKLTYVQNISDDRYWVHGDMMDYYVPSKATVMSFMLELAMYMGFKEICLLGVDCTSTFSGQGHFIQNYMKQEDIQKEYKKIGRRLGIPNITAEDIGRYYYEVSVHAYKVIEEYAKKHGIKIYNCTRGGALEEFERKSLEEALGR
;
A
#
# COMPACT_ATOMS: atom_id res chain seq x y z
N VAL A 1 31.71 -22.94 -6.24
CA VAL A 1 31.47 -22.26 -4.95
C VAL A 1 29.97 -22.04 -4.84
N GLU A 2 29.34 -22.45 -3.73
CA GLU A 2 27.88 -22.36 -3.56
C GLU A 2 27.43 -21.01 -2.98
N ASP A 3 28.33 -20.27 -2.32
CA ASP A 3 28.08 -18.92 -1.77
C ASP A 3 29.08 -17.89 -2.33
N ILE A 4 28.56 -16.83 -2.94
CA ILE A 4 29.37 -15.74 -3.51
C ILE A 4 30.15 -14.96 -2.44
N ASN A 5 29.69 -14.99 -1.18
CA ASN A 5 30.38 -14.31 -0.08
C ASN A 5 31.77 -14.89 0.18
N GLU A 6 31.94 -16.21 0.01
CA GLU A 6 33.25 -16.85 0.13
C GLU A 6 34.21 -16.35 -0.95
N LEU A 7 33.70 -16.10 -2.16
CA LEU A 7 34.48 -15.52 -3.26
C LEU A 7 34.86 -14.08 -2.97
N TYR A 8 33.97 -13.28 -2.39
CA TYR A 8 34.30 -11.90 -2.02
C TYR A 8 35.47 -11.84 -1.05
N VAL A 9 35.41 -12.63 0.02
CA VAL A 9 36.46 -12.68 1.04
C VAL A 9 37.79 -13.14 0.44
N ALA A 10 37.75 -14.12 -0.49
CA ALA A 10 38.93 -14.65 -1.16
C ALA A 10 39.51 -13.74 -2.26
N SER A 11 38.78 -12.73 -2.73
CA SER A 11 39.18 -11.88 -3.87
C SER A 11 39.71 -10.53 -3.41
N ASP A 12 40.78 -10.04 -4.03
CA ASP A 12 41.39 -8.75 -3.70
C ASP A 12 40.74 -7.55 -4.42
N MET A 13 39.97 -7.80 -5.49
CA MET A 13 39.30 -6.78 -6.28
C MET A 13 38.00 -7.31 -6.88
N LEU A 14 36.99 -6.45 -7.00
CA LEU A 14 35.75 -6.73 -7.73
C LEU A 14 35.75 -6.01 -9.09
N VAL A 15 35.46 -6.76 -10.16
CA VAL A 15 35.07 -6.19 -11.46
C VAL A 15 33.60 -6.50 -11.66
N SER A 16 32.79 -5.47 -11.90
CA SER A 16 31.34 -5.61 -12.02
C SER A 16 30.79 -4.73 -13.14
N ASP A 17 29.61 -5.05 -13.64
CA ASP A 17 28.87 -4.25 -14.61
C ASP A 17 27.77 -3.43 -13.89
N TYR A 18 26.53 -3.91 -13.90
CA TYR A 18 25.36 -3.31 -13.25
C TYR A 18 24.86 -4.13 -12.05
N SER A 19 25.68 -5.08 -11.60
CA SER A 19 25.33 -5.98 -10.51
C SER A 19 25.33 -5.26 -9.15
N SER A 20 24.36 -5.58 -8.30
CA SER A 20 24.27 -5.07 -6.94
C SER A 20 25.34 -5.62 -5.99
N THR A 21 26.19 -6.51 -6.48
CA THR A 21 27.27 -7.13 -5.70
C THR A 21 28.31 -6.13 -5.21
N CYS A 22 28.40 -4.95 -5.82
CA CYS A 22 29.24 -3.84 -5.34
C CYS A 22 28.89 -3.39 -3.91
N PHE A 23 27.60 -3.35 -3.55
CA PHE A 23 27.19 -2.95 -2.20
C PHE A 23 27.69 -3.91 -1.13
N ASP A 24 27.59 -5.21 -1.40
CA ASP A 24 28.04 -6.25 -0.46
C ASP A 24 29.57 -6.26 -0.38
N TYR A 25 30.25 -6.14 -1.53
CA TYR A 25 31.72 -6.17 -1.60
C TYR A 25 32.37 -4.95 -0.95
N ALA A 26 31.72 -3.77 -1.00
CA ALA A 26 32.21 -2.54 -0.36
C ALA A 26 32.45 -2.68 1.15
N ASN A 27 31.80 -3.64 1.83
CA ASN A 27 32.08 -3.98 3.23
C ASN A 27 33.56 -4.34 3.46
N LEU A 28 34.22 -4.93 2.47
CA LEU A 28 35.63 -5.32 2.53
C LEU A 28 36.57 -4.13 2.38
N ARG A 29 36.08 -2.98 1.94
CA ARG A 29 36.87 -1.77 1.64
C ARG A 29 38.03 -2.10 0.70
N ARG A 30 37.72 -2.80 -0.38
CA ARG A 30 38.64 -3.26 -1.43
C ARG A 30 38.31 -2.60 -2.77
N PRO A 31 39.24 -2.55 -3.73
CA PRO A 31 39.01 -1.90 -5.01
C PRO A 31 37.88 -2.54 -5.82
N GLU A 32 37.10 -1.68 -6.46
CA GLU A 32 35.99 -2.05 -7.35
C GLU A 32 36.15 -1.34 -8.69
N ILE A 33 35.90 -2.04 -9.79
CA ILE A 33 35.93 -1.48 -11.16
C ILE A 33 34.61 -1.79 -11.85
N PHE A 34 34.03 -0.79 -12.49
CA PHE A 34 32.74 -0.89 -13.17
C PHE A 34 32.93 -0.94 -14.68
N PHE A 35 32.94 -2.15 -15.26
CA PHE A 35 33.08 -2.37 -16.70
C PHE A 35 31.73 -2.30 -17.41
N MET A 36 31.31 -1.09 -17.75
CA MET A 36 30.01 -0.78 -18.35
C MET A 36 30.16 -0.49 -19.86
N TYR A 37 30.54 -1.51 -20.62
CA TYR A 37 30.84 -1.39 -22.06
C TYR A 37 29.66 -0.91 -22.91
N ASP A 38 28.43 -1.13 -22.45
CA ASP A 38 27.16 -0.80 -23.12
C ASP A 38 26.38 0.33 -22.41
N LEU A 39 27.05 1.15 -21.60
CA LEU A 39 26.43 2.17 -20.74
C LEU A 39 25.39 3.05 -21.46
N ASP A 40 25.73 3.49 -22.67
CA ASP A 40 24.89 4.41 -23.44
C ASP A 40 23.62 3.72 -23.99
N GLU A 41 23.69 2.41 -24.26
CA GLU A 41 22.53 1.60 -24.67
C GLU A 41 21.66 1.25 -23.45
N TYR A 42 22.30 0.86 -22.34
CA TYR A 42 21.64 0.50 -21.09
C TYR A 42 20.82 1.66 -20.51
N ALA A 43 21.39 2.86 -20.49
CA ALA A 43 20.76 4.08 -19.97
C ALA A 43 19.50 4.49 -20.76
N ASN A 44 19.46 4.21 -22.07
CA ASN A 44 18.41 4.70 -22.97
C ASN A 44 17.25 3.71 -23.19
N ASN A 45 17.48 2.39 -23.06
CA ASN A 45 16.51 1.42 -23.58
C ASN A 45 15.85 0.48 -22.56
N ILE A 46 16.43 0.24 -21.37
CA ILE A 46 16.01 -0.96 -20.60
C ILE A 46 15.72 -0.70 -19.12
N ARG A 47 16.48 0.14 -18.41
CA ARG A 47 16.26 0.46 -16.99
C ARG A 47 17.02 1.73 -16.65
N GLY A 48 16.35 2.75 -16.13
CA GLY A 48 17.05 3.85 -15.45
C GLY A 48 17.84 3.31 -14.25
N PHE A 49 18.92 3.99 -13.87
CA PHE A 49 19.74 3.60 -12.73
C PHE A 49 19.01 3.83 -11.39
N TYR A 50 19.29 2.98 -10.40
CA TYR A 50 18.71 3.10 -9.05
C TYR A 50 19.17 4.35 -8.29
N PHE A 51 20.36 4.86 -8.64
CA PHE A 51 21.00 6.05 -8.13
C PHE A 51 21.97 6.57 -9.19
N ASP A 52 22.58 7.73 -8.96
CA ASP A 52 23.52 8.30 -9.90
C ASP A 52 24.79 7.45 -9.96
N ILE A 53 25.14 6.92 -11.14
CA ILE A 53 26.32 6.06 -11.33
C ILE A 53 27.63 6.79 -11.00
N SER A 54 27.62 8.14 -11.01
CA SER A 54 28.75 8.93 -10.54
C SER A 54 29.04 8.72 -9.05
N GLU A 55 28.12 8.13 -8.27
CA GLU A 55 28.31 7.81 -6.86
C GLU A 55 29.04 6.47 -6.62
N LEU A 56 29.28 5.66 -7.65
CA LEU A 56 29.92 4.35 -7.50
C LEU A 56 31.35 4.44 -6.92
N PRO A 57 31.79 3.50 -6.06
CA PRO A 57 33.04 3.59 -5.30
C PRO A 57 34.30 3.28 -6.12
N GLY A 58 34.20 3.30 -7.46
CA GLY A 58 35.28 2.93 -8.36
C GLY A 58 35.18 3.59 -9.74
N PRO A 59 36.20 3.42 -10.59
CA PRO A 59 36.17 3.92 -11.96
C PRO A 59 35.14 3.16 -12.80
N ILE A 60 34.47 3.89 -13.69
CA ILE A 60 33.63 3.32 -14.74
C ILE A 60 34.46 3.31 -16.02
N VAL A 61 34.63 2.13 -16.60
CA VAL A 61 35.45 1.88 -17.80
C VAL A 61 34.58 1.22 -18.88
N LYS A 62 34.83 1.56 -20.15
CA LYS A 62 34.02 1.06 -21.29
C LYS A 62 34.79 0.11 -22.21
N THR A 63 36.12 0.09 -22.11
CA THR A 63 36.99 -0.74 -22.96
C THR A 63 37.87 -1.69 -22.15
N THR A 64 38.29 -2.78 -22.77
CA THR A 64 39.18 -3.77 -22.14
C THR A 64 40.53 -3.16 -21.79
N GLU A 65 41.03 -2.21 -22.59
CA GLU A 65 42.28 -1.49 -22.35
C GLU A 65 42.19 -0.59 -21.11
N GLU A 66 41.07 0.11 -20.93
CA GLU A 66 40.80 0.90 -19.72
C GLU A 66 40.66 0.00 -18.49
N LEU A 67 39.96 -1.13 -18.63
CA LEU A 67 39.83 -2.12 -17.56
C LEU A 67 41.20 -2.66 -17.12
N ALA A 68 42.05 -3.07 -18.06
CA ALA A 68 43.39 -3.57 -17.74
C ALA A 68 44.25 -2.53 -17.01
N ARG A 69 44.18 -1.25 -17.44
CA ARG A 69 44.88 -0.15 -16.76
C ARG A 69 44.35 0.09 -15.35
N ALA A 70 43.03 0.08 -15.17
CA ALA A 70 42.39 0.27 -13.86
C ALA A 70 42.76 -0.86 -12.89
N ILE A 71 42.82 -2.11 -13.36
CA ILE A 71 43.24 -3.25 -12.53
C ILE A 71 44.68 -3.06 -12.04
N LEU A 72 45.61 -2.70 -12.93
CA LEU A 72 47.01 -2.50 -12.56
C LEU A 72 47.18 -1.35 -11.56
N ASP A 73 46.53 -0.22 -11.81
CA ASP A 73 46.62 0.95 -10.93
C ASP A 73 46.04 0.68 -9.53
N LEU A 74 44.82 0.14 -9.46
CA LEU A 74 44.16 -0.11 -8.18
C LEU A 74 44.79 -1.27 -7.39
N SER A 75 45.51 -2.17 -8.04
CA SER A 75 46.25 -3.22 -7.33
C SER A 75 47.42 -2.67 -6.50
N GLU A 76 47.97 -1.52 -6.89
CA GLU A 76 49.12 -0.90 -6.20
C GLU A 76 48.73 0.36 -5.41
N ASN A 77 47.76 1.13 -5.90
CA ASN A 77 47.49 2.50 -5.44
C ASN A 77 46.09 2.68 -4.79
N PHE A 78 45.33 1.61 -4.57
CA PHE A 78 43.98 1.75 -4.01
C PHE A 78 43.99 2.39 -2.61
N THR A 79 43.14 3.40 -2.46
CA THR A 79 42.82 4.01 -1.17
C THR A 79 41.32 4.27 -1.10
N VAL A 80 40.76 4.30 0.12
CA VAL A 80 39.37 4.73 0.33
C VAL A 80 39.34 6.26 0.24
N ASP A 81 39.06 6.76 -0.95
CA ASP A 81 38.96 8.20 -1.22
C ASP A 81 37.61 8.78 -0.74
N GLU A 82 37.40 10.09 -0.94
CA GLU A 82 36.18 10.77 -0.53
C GLU A 82 34.93 10.22 -1.23
N LYS A 83 35.06 9.77 -2.48
CA LYS A 83 33.96 9.21 -3.26
C LYS A 83 33.54 7.85 -2.70
N TYR A 84 34.52 6.98 -2.45
CA TYR A 84 34.34 5.69 -1.82
C TYR A 84 33.74 5.86 -0.42
N GLN A 85 34.25 6.81 0.39
CA GLN A 85 33.73 7.05 1.73
C GLN A 85 32.27 7.51 1.71
N LYS A 86 31.87 8.39 0.79
CA LYS A 86 30.46 8.77 0.60
C LYS A 86 29.58 7.58 0.24
N PHE A 87 30.09 6.67 -0.59
CA PHE A 87 29.37 5.44 -0.92
C PHE A 87 29.18 4.55 0.32
N LEU A 88 30.23 4.35 1.12
CA LEU A 88 30.15 3.61 2.38
C LEU A 88 29.16 4.23 3.37
N ASP A 89 29.22 5.55 3.57
CA ASP A 89 28.35 6.25 4.51
C ASP A 89 26.87 6.15 4.10
N LYS A 90 26.60 6.11 2.80
CA LYS A 90 25.26 6.04 2.24
C LYS A 90 24.68 4.63 2.22
N PHE A 91 25.48 3.62 1.86
CA PHE A 91 24.99 2.28 1.55
C PHE A 91 25.46 1.19 2.52
N VAL A 92 26.53 1.42 3.27
CA VAL A 92 27.18 0.43 4.15
C VAL A 92 27.17 0.92 5.62
N THR A 93 26.17 1.73 5.97
CA THR A 93 26.11 2.45 7.26
C THR A 93 25.90 1.54 8.47
N PHE A 94 25.26 0.38 8.30
CA PHE A 94 24.77 -0.45 9.41
C PHE A 94 25.45 -1.81 9.53
N ASP A 95 26.46 -2.09 8.70
CA ASP A 95 27.23 -3.34 8.70
C ASP A 95 28.53 -3.22 9.53
N ASP A 96 28.43 -2.58 10.70
CA ASP A 96 29.54 -2.35 11.65
C ASP A 96 29.67 -3.47 12.72
N GLY A 97 29.00 -4.60 12.52
CA GLY A 97 28.94 -5.71 13.48
C GLY A 97 28.00 -5.49 14.69
N GLN A 98 27.31 -4.34 14.79
CA GLN A 98 26.35 -4.03 15.86
C GLN A 98 24.88 -4.14 15.43
N ALA A 99 24.59 -4.67 14.24
CA ALA A 99 23.23 -4.76 13.70
C ALA A 99 22.26 -5.47 14.65
N SER A 100 22.63 -6.65 15.17
CA SER A 100 21.82 -7.40 16.14
C SER A 100 21.55 -6.60 17.41
N ARG A 101 22.54 -5.86 17.90
CA ARG A 101 22.41 -5.02 19.09
C ARG A 101 21.46 -3.85 18.83
N ARG A 102 21.58 -3.15 17.69
CA ARG A 102 20.62 -2.09 17.30
C ARG A 102 19.19 -2.61 17.22
N VAL A 103 18.97 -3.81 16.69
CA VAL A 103 17.63 -4.43 16.65
C VAL A 103 17.13 -4.73 18.06
N LEU A 104 17.96 -5.29 18.93
CA LEU A 104 17.59 -5.52 20.32
C LEU A 104 17.29 -4.21 21.05
N ASP A 105 18.13 -3.20 20.88
CA ASP A 105 17.94 -1.88 21.46
C ASP A 105 16.65 -1.23 20.93
N LEU A 106 16.30 -1.34 19.65
CA LEU A 106 15.01 -0.86 19.14
C LEU A 106 13.81 -1.64 19.67
N CYS A 107 13.96 -2.95 19.87
CA CYS A 107 12.86 -3.81 20.34
C CYS A 107 12.64 -3.71 21.86
N PHE A 108 13.69 -3.34 22.61
CA PHE A 108 13.74 -3.38 24.07
C PHE A 108 14.19 -2.07 24.72
N ALA A 109 14.39 -0.99 23.94
CA ALA A 109 14.70 0.33 24.48
C ALA A 109 13.60 0.74 25.47
N PRO A 110 13.97 1.24 26.66
CA PRO A 110 13.03 1.96 27.50
C PRO A 110 12.58 3.20 26.72
N GLU A 111 11.28 3.38 26.52
CA GLU A 111 10.71 4.54 25.84
C GLU A 111 11.22 5.86 26.46
N GLU A 112 12.09 6.60 25.76
CA GLU A 112 12.34 8.00 26.13
C GLU A 112 11.26 8.91 25.54
N LYS A 113 10.44 9.39 26.48
CA LYS A 113 9.66 10.64 26.49
C LYS A 113 8.58 10.78 25.41
N GLU A 114 7.35 10.43 25.84
CA GLU A 114 6.13 10.90 25.21
C GLU A 114 6.11 12.43 24.97
N PRO A 115 5.45 12.91 23.90
CA PRO A 115 5.35 14.33 23.60
C PRO A 115 4.72 15.13 24.74
N PHE A 116 5.25 16.33 24.95
CA PHE A 116 4.92 17.30 26.00
C PHE A 116 3.41 17.62 26.15
N TYR A 117 2.58 17.37 25.13
CA TYR A 117 1.12 17.59 25.18
C TYR A 117 0.33 16.55 25.98
N MET A 118 0.93 15.39 26.31
CA MET A 118 0.27 14.38 27.15
C MET A 118 0.42 14.67 28.65
N LYS A 119 1.46 15.40 29.10
CA LYS A 119 1.71 15.59 30.54
C LYS A 119 0.61 16.33 31.29
N ASP A 120 0.00 17.36 30.71
CA ASP A 120 -1.05 18.13 31.40
C ASP A 120 -2.41 17.43 31.43
N PHE A 121 -2.72 16.60 30.42
CA PHE A 121 -3.91 15.75 30.43
C PHE A 121 -3.75 14.55 31.37
N LEU A 122 -2.57 13.92 31.36
CA LEU A 122 -2.21 12.75 32.18
C LEU A 122 -2.00 13.09 33.66
N ALA A 123 -1.45 14.26 33.99
CA ALA A 123 -1.25 14.69 35.38
C ALA A 123 -2.58 14.85 36.14
N ARG A 124 -3.67 15.20 35.44
CA ARG A 124 -5.00 15.39 36.04
C ARG A 124 -5.82 14.11 36.20
N HIS A 125 -5.42 12.99 35.58
CA HIS A 125 -6.24 11.76 35.53
C HIS A 125 -5.43 10.46 35.77
N ARG A 126 -4.63 10.40 36.85
CA ARG A 126 -3.82 9.21 37.22
C ARG A 126 -4.64 7.91 37.36
N ILE A 127 -5.91 8.00 37.75
CA ILE A 127 -6.83 6.86 37.84
C ILE A 127 -7.20 6.32 36.44
N LEU A 128 -7.40 7.22 35.46
CA LEU A 128 -7.72 6.85 34.09
C LEU A 128 -6.53 6.18 33.39
N TYR A 129 -5.31 6.65 33.65
CA TYR A 129 -4.07 6.00 33.19
C TYR A 129 -3.89 4.60 33.78
N GLY A 130 -4.14 4.44 35.09
CA GLY A 130 -4.17 3.13 35.75
C GLY A 130 -5.19 2.18 35.11
N LEU A 131 -6.40 2.66 34.83
CA LEU A 131 -7.44 1.88 34.15
C LEU A 131 -7.09 1.57 32.68
N LEU A 132 -6.43 2.47 31.96
CA LEU A 132 -5.97 2.29 30.58
C LEU A 132 -4.80 1.31 30.47
N HIS A 133 -3.84 1.34 31.39
CA HIS A 133 -2.76 0.37 31.44
C HIS A 133 -3.23 -1.00 31.93
N VAL A 134 -4.08 -1.06 32.95
CA VAL A 134 -4.70 -2.31 33.40
C VAL A 134 -5.57 -2.90 32.29
N SER A 135 -6.34 -2.08 31.55
CA SER A 135 -7.11 -2.57 30.40
C SER A 135 -6.23 -3.01 29.23
N ALA A 136 -5.13 -2.33 28.92
CA ALA A 136 -4.19 -2.77 27.87
C ALA A 136 -3.46 -4.08 28.26
N ILE A 137 -3.05 -4.24 29.52
CA ILE A 137 -2.45 -5.48 30.06
C ILE A 137 -3.50 -6.60 30.09
N CYS A 138 -4.72 -6.31 30.53
CA CYS A 138 -5.83 -7.26 30.51
C CYS A 138 -6.18 -7.68 29.08
N VAL A 139 -6.24 -6.76 28.11
CA VAL A 139 -6.46 -7.07 26.70
C VAL A 139 -5.31 -7.93 26.17
N ARG A 140 -4.05 -7.62 26.46
CA ARG A 140 -2.90 -8.46 26.08
C ARG A 140 -3.00 -9.87 26.68
N LYS A 141 -3.36 -9.99 27.96
CA LYS A 141 -3.57 -11.29 28.63
C LYS A 141 -4.76 -12.06 28.03
N VAL A 142 -5.89 -11.41 27.80
CA VAL A 142 -7.09 -12.00 27.16
C VAL A 142 -6.75 -12.49 25.75
N LEU A 143 -6.05 -11.69 24.95
CA LEU A 143 -5.61 -12.09 23.61
C LEU A 143 -4.60 -13.24 23.63
N TRP A 144 -3.72 -13.27 24.62
CA TRP A 144 -2.77 -14.36 24.83
C TRP A 144 -3.47 -15.67 25.23
N VAL A 145 -4.42 -15.61 26.18
CA VAL A 145 -5.26 -16.75 26.59
C VAL A 145 -6.08 -17.25 25.41
N LEU A 146 -6.71 -16.34 24.66
CA LEU A 146 -7.48 -16.68 23.46
C LEU A 146 -6.61 -17.40 22.41
N ARG A 147 -5.38 -16.90 22.17
CA ARG A 147 -4.43 -17.55 21.26
C ARG A 147 -4.06 -18.96 21.73
N LYS A 148 -3.89 -19.18 23.05
CA LYS A 148 -3.67 -20.53 23.60
C LYS A 148 -4.89 -21.42 23.47
N LEU A 149 -6.08 -20.95 23.81
CA LEU A 149 -7.34 -21.70 23.69
C LEU A 149 -7.60 -22.13 22.24
N LEU A 150 -7.44 -21.22 21.28
CA LEU A 150 -7.63 -21.55 19.87
C LEU A 150 -6.59 -22.57 19.36
N ARG A 151 -5.37 -22.61 19.95
CA ARG A 151 -4.38 -23.67 19.67
C ARG A 151 -4.80 -25.03 20.20
N PHE A 152 -5.46 -25.09 21.36
CA PHE A 152 -5.98 -26.34 21.92
C PHE A 152 -7.08 -26.98 21.07
N LEU A 153 -7.77 -26.21 20.23
CA LEU A 153 -8.86 -26.71 19.36
C LEU A 153 -8.38 -27.44 18.09
N GLY A 154 -7.07 -27.71 17.93
CA GLY A 154 -6.54 -28.49 16.81
C GLY A 154 -6.72 -27.87 15.42
N LEU A 155 -7.02 -26.57 15.35
CA LEU A 155 -7.22 -25.85 14.08
C LEU A 155 -5.88 -25.61 13.37
N GLY A 156 -5.87 -25.77 12.04
CA GLY A 156 -4.70 -25.42 11.22
C GLY A 156 -4.29 -23.96 11.37
N GLU A 157 -3.00 -23.67 11.26
CA GLU A 157 -2.41 -22.36 11.61
C GLU A 157 -3.06 -21.15 10.92
N ARG A 158 -3.51 -21.31 9.66
CA ARG A 158 -4.22 -20.25 8.94
C ARG A 158 -5.55 -19.89 9.59
N LYS A 159 -6.38 -20.89 9.93
CA LYS A 159 -7.68 -20.68 10.60
C LYS A 159 -7.48 -20.09 11.99
N LEU A 160 -6.47 -20.57 12.71
CA LEU A 160 -6.08 -20.04 14.02
C LEU A 160 -5.70 -18.56 13.96
N LYS A 161 -4.81 -18.18 13.03
CA LYS A 161 -4.38 -16.79 12.83
C LYS A 161 -5.56 -15.89 12.48
N PHE A 162 -6.45 -16.35 11.60
CA PHE A 162 -7.64 -15.61 11.21
C PHE A 162 -8.57 -15.34 12.41
N LEU A 163 -8.96 -16.38 13.16
CA LEU A 163 -9.84 -16.25 14.34
C LEU A 163 -9.25 -15.32 15.40
N TYR A 164 -7.94 -15.44 15.64
CA TYR A 164 -7.24 -14.56 16.56
C TYR A 164 -7.28 -13.09 16.11
N LEU A 165 -6.95 -12.80 14.84
CA LEU A 165 -6.96 -11.43 14.33
C LEU A 165 -8.36 -10.82 14.35
N ARG A 166 -9.37 -11.62 13.99
CA ARG A 166 -10.77 -11.22 14.06
C ARG A 166 -11.17 -10.80 15.47
N ALA A 167 -10.98 -11.69 16.45
CA ALA A 167 -11.31 -11.39 17.84
C ALA A 167 -10.50 -10.19 18.37
N LYS A 168 -9.21 -10.13 18.05
CA LYS A 168 -8.33 -9.02 18.44
C LYS A 168 -8.87 -7.68 17.95
N TYR A 169 -9.19 -7.57 16.67
CA TYR A 169 -9.60 -6.29 16.10
C TYR A 169 -11.03 -5.91 16.45
N SER A 170 -11.95 -6.87 16.63
CA SER A 170 -13.28 -6.57 17.18
C SER A 170 -13.22 -6.04 18.62
N ILE A 171 -12.43 -6.67 19.49
CA ILE A 171 -12.26 -6.18 20.89
C ILE A 171 -11.64 -4.79 20.88
N LEU A 172 -10.58 -4.59 20.09
CA LEU A 172 -9.90 -3.30 20.02
C LEU A 172 -10.79 -2.21 19.41
N GLY A 173 -11.56 -2.49 18.36
CA GLY A 173 -12.45 -1.52 17.75
C GLY A 173 -13.62 -1.14 18.67
N PHE A 174 -14.20 -2.09 19.41
CA PHE A 174 -15.16 -1.82 20.48
C PHE A 174 -14.61 -0.86 21.56
N LEU A 175 -13.33 -1.02 21.92
CA LEU A 175 -12.67 -0.13 22.87
C LEU A 175 -12.39 1.26 22.24
N ARG A 176 -11.91 1.30 21.00
CA ARG A 176 -11.59 2.56 20.30
C ARG A 176 -12.81 3.44 20.10
N THR A 177 -13.97 2.86 19.81
CA THR A 177 -15.24 3.60 19.69
C THR A 177 -15.68 4.27 21.00
N ARG A 178 -15.11 3.86 22.14
CA ARG A 178 -15.29 4.46 23.47
C ARG A 178 -14.11 5.34 23.91
N GLY A 179 -13.19 5.65 22.99
CA GLY A 179 -11.98 6.42 23.27
C GLY A 179 -10.87 5.66 24.01
N ILE A 180 -11.02 4.34 24.20
CA ILE A 180 -10.04 3.47 24.89
C ILE A 180 -9.13 2.81 23.86
N CYS A 181 -7.83 2.65 24.16
CA CYS A 181 -6.85 2.03 23.23
C CYS A 181 -6.81 2.71 21.83
N THR A 182 -7.02 4.02 21.80
CA THR A 182 -7.02 4.85 20.59
C THR A 182 -5.67 5.52 20.37
N ASN A 183 -5.42 5.99 19.15
CA ASN A 183 -4.29 6.82 18.76
C ASN A 183 -4.79 7.88 17.74
N ASP A 184 -3.90 8.75 17.25
CA ASP A 184 -4.31 9.84 16.35
C ASP A 184 -5.02 9.34 15.08
N ASN A 185 -4.53 8.25 14.49
CA ASN A 185 -5.19 7.60 13.36
C ASN A 185 -6.64 7.19 13.68
N TYR A 186 -6.87 6.54 14.81
CA TYR A 186 -8.22 6.08 15.18
C TYR A 186 -9.12 7.22 15.67
N ARG A 187 -8.56 8.28 16.25
CA ARG A 187 -9.32 9.51 16.54
C ARG A 187 -9.79 10.16 15.24
N GLN A 188 -8.91 10.22 14.24
CA GLN A 188 -9.23 10.74 12.92
C GLN A 188 -10.28 9.86 12.23
N LEU A 189 -10.11 8.54 12.21
CA LEU A 189 -11.12 7.63 11.65
C LEU A 189 -12.47 7.78 12.35
N LEU A 190 -12.49 7.84 13.69
CA LEU A 190 -13.71 8.02 14.46
C LEU A 190 -14.41 9.36 14.15
N SER A 191 -13.65 10.42 13.85
CA SER A 191 -14.22 11.73 13.45
C SER A 191 -14.99 11.70 12.14
N TYR A 192 -14.82 10.64 11.33
CA TYR A 192 -15.55 10.43 10.10
C TYR A 192 -16.80 9.56 10.28
N LYS A 193 -16.95 8.87 11.41
CA LYS A 193 -18.13 8.02 11.67
C LYS A 193 -19.40 8.87 11.66
N ASN A 194 -20.34 8.53 10.78
CA ASN A 194 -21.60 9.27 10.60
C ASN A 194 -21.42 10.78 10.31
N LYS A 195 -20.24 11.21 9.81
CA LYS A 195 -19.98 12.62 9.48
C LYS A 195 -20.95 13.15 8.41
N HIS A 196 -21.41 12.27 7.54
CA HIS A 196 -22.29 12.56 6.41
C HIS A 196 -23.64 11.87 6.54
N GLN A 197 -24.17 11.85 7.76
CA GLN A 197 -25.38 11.13 8.10
C GLN A 197 -26.56 11.55 7.20
N GLY A 198 -27.05 10.62 6.38
CA GLY A 198 -28.19 10.86 5.50
C GLY A 198 -27.86 11.53 4.16
N GLU A 199 -26.61 11.97 3.95
CA GLU A 199 -26.20 12.66 2.73
C GLU A 199 -25.98 11.69 1.55
N ARG A 200 -25.72 12.30 0.38
CA ARG A 200 -25.31 11.66 -0.87
C ARG A 200 -23.80 11.78 -1.09
N CYS A 201 -23.19 10.77 -1.70
CA CYS A 201 -21.84 10.90 -2.25
C CYS A 201 -21.67 10.21 -3.60
N PHE A 202 -20.61 10.59 -4.31
CA PHE A 202 -20.18 9.95 -5.56
C PHE A 202 -18.84 9.25 -5.37
N LEU A 203 -18.75 7.96 -5.74
CA LEU A 203 -17.50 7.19 -5.72
C LEU A 203 -16.99 7.05 -7.15
N ILE A 204 -15.81 7.62 -7.39
CA ILE A 204 -15.24 7.76 -8.74
C ILE A 204 -14.19 6.67 -8.96
N GLY A 205 -14.51 5.76 -9.88
CA GLY A 205 -13.60 4.75 -10.38
C GLY A 205 -12.63 5.31 -11.44
N ASN A 206 -11.82 4.41 -12.01
CA ASN A 206 -10.86 4.75 -13.07
C ASN A 206 -11.17 4.02 -14.39
N GLY A 207 -12.45 3.70 -14.61
CA GLY A 207 -12.89 2.99 -15.80
C GLY A 207 -12.92 3.88 -17.05
N PRO A 208 -12.84 3.28 -18.26
CA PRO A 208 -12.70 3.99 -19.54
C PRO A 208 -13.90 4.86 -19.92
N SER A 209 -15.09 4.60 -19.36
CA SER A 209 -16.28 5.44 -19.61
C SER A 209 -16.21 6.82 -18.98
N LEU A 210 -15.31 7.03 -18.01
CA LEU A 210 -15.19 8.28 -17.27
C LEU A 210 -14.66 9.41 -18.17
N LYS A 211 -15.42 10.51 -18.25
CA LYS A 211 -15.01 11.71 -18.98
C LYS A 211 -14.81 12.88 -18.02
N ALA A 212 -13.92 13.81 -18.40
CA ALA A 212 -13.71 15.05 -17.65
C ALA A 212 -15.02 15.86 -17.49
N ALA A 213 -15.88 15.87 -18.52
CA ALA A 213 -17.19 16.52 -18.47
C ALA A 213 -18.12 15.92 -17.41
N ASP A 214 -18.07 14.60 -17.17
CA ASP A 214 -18.87 13.96 -16.12
C ASP A 214 -18.40 14.46 -14.72
N LEU A 215 -17.09 14.69 -14.55
CA LEU A 215 -16.51 15.23 -13.31
C LEU A 215 -16.83 16.71 -13.10
N ASP A 216 -16.86 17.50 -14.17
CA ASP A 216 -17.25 18.92 -14.07
C ASP A 216 -18.68 19.09 -13.55
N MET A 217 -19.58 18.13 -13.83
CA MET A 217 -20.96 18.14 -13.30
C MET A 217 -21.02 17.91 -11.78
N LEU A 218 -20.00 17.26 -11.20
CA LEU A 218 -19.89 16.91 -9.78
C LEU A 218 -19.24 18.00 -8.92
N GLN A 219 -18.97 19.19 -9.47
CA GLN A 219 -18.44 20.29 -8.67
C GLN A 219 -19.40 20.65 -7.53
N GLY A 220 -18.86 20.68 -6.31
CA GLY A 220 -19.64 20.95 -5.09
C GLY A 220 -20.30 19.72 -4.46
N GLU A 221 -20.31 18.57 -5.12
CA GLU A 221 -20.77 17.31 -4.53
C GLU A 221 -19.67 16.66 -3.68
N ILE A 222 -20.07 15.82 -2.73
CA ILE A 222 -19.11 15.04 -1.94
C ILE A 222 -18.65 13.85 -2.77
N CYS A 223 -17.35 13.79 -3.08
CA CYS A 223 -16.81 12.76 -3.95
C CYS A 223 -15.59 12.04 -3.37
N PHE A 224 -15.51 10.75 -3.64
CA PHE A 224 -14.34 9.92 -3.35
C PHE A 224 -13.59 9.65 -4.65
N GLY A 225 -12.33 10.05 -4.72
CA GLY A 225 -11.41 9.65 -5.77
C GLY A 225 -10.60 8.42 -5.33
N CYS A 226 -10.11 7.65 -6.31
CA CYS A 226 -9.23 6.52 -5.99
C CYS A 226 -8.03 6.40 -6.92
N ASN A 227 -6.93 5.86 -6.38
CA ASN A 227 -5.74 5.46 -7.13
C ASN A 227 -5.22 6.56 -8.09
N MET A 228 -5.31 6.32 -9.41
CA MET A 228 -4.73 7.17 -10.45
C MET A 228 -5.64 8.30 -10.94
N ILE A 229 -6.72 8.62 -10.21
CA ILE A 229 -7.70 9.62 -10.66
C ILE A 229 -7.07 10.98 -10.98
N HIS A 230 -5.96 11.34 -10.35
CA HIS A 230 -5.23 12.58 -10.63
C HIS A 230 -4.79 12.78 -12.07
N LYS A 231 -4.66 11.70 -12.86
CA LYS A 231 -4.29 11.81 -14.28
C LYS A 231 -5.33 12.52 -15.14
N ILE A 232 -6.58 12.69 -14.67
CA ILE A 232 -7.60 13.45 -15.38
C ILE A 232 -7.65 14.93 -14.95
N PHE A 233 -6.91 15.32 -13.91
CA PHE A 233 -7.02 16.65 -13.28
C PHE A 233 -6.61 17.83 -14.17
N ASP A 234 -5.85 17.58 -15.24
CA ASP A 234 -5.50 18.61 -16.23
C ASP A 234 -6.65 18.89 -17.22
N GLN A 235 -7.65 18.01 -17.26
CA GLN A 235 -8.80 18.10 -18.17
C GLN A 235 -10.06 18.63 -17.47
N THR A 236 -10.07 18.71 -16.14
CA THR A 236 -11.23 19.16 -15.35
C THR A 236 -10.78 19.98 -14.14
N ARG A 237 -11.62 20.93 -13.72
CA ARG A 237 -11.42 21.67 -12.46
C ARG A 237 -11.88 20.90 -11.24
N TRP A 238 -12.61 19.81 -11.42
CA TRP A 238 -13.11 18.98 -10.33
C TRP A 238 -11.95 18.39 -9.51
N ARG A 239 -12.16 18.29 -8.19
CA ARG A 239 -11.25 17.65 -7.25
C ARG A 239 -12.05 16.84 -6.23
N PRO A 240 -11.54 15.69 -5.77
CA PRO A 240 -12.26 14.85 -4.82
C PRO A 240 -12.29 15.46 -3.42
N THR A 241 -13.33 15.14 -2.64
CA THR A 241 -13.41 15.45 -1.20
C THR A 241 -12.54 14.50 -0.39
N TYR A 242 -12.52 13.22 -0.78
CA TYR A 242 -11.80 12.15 -0.13
C TYR A 242 -10.98 11.37 -1.15
N MET A 243 -9.76 10.97 -0.79
CA MET A 243 -8.93 10.14 -1.64
C MET A 243 -8.73 8.76 -1.01
N CYS A 244 -8.81 7.70 -1.81
CA CYS A 244 -8.65 6.32 -1.35
C CYS A 244 -7.60 5.57 -2.16
N ALA A 245 -6.70 4.86 -1.47
CA ALA A 245 -5.68 4.04 -2.12
C ALA A 245 -5.35 2.80 -1.28
N ILE A 246 -5.71 1.62 -1.77
CA ILE A 246 -5.52 0.35 -1.06
C ILE A 246 -4.61 -0.65 -1.78
N ASP A 247 -4.14 -0.29 -2.97
CA ASP A 247 -3.15 -1.06 -3.72
C ASP A 247 -1.76 -0.75 -3.18
N LYS A 248 -1.04 -1.81 -2.79
CA LYS A 248 0.25 -1.70 -2.10
C LYS A 248 1.40 -1.35 -3.03
N GLU A 249 1.34 -1.79 -4.28
CA GLU A 249 2.38 -1.52 -5.27
C GLU A 249 2.18 -0.12 -5.82
N LEU A 250 0.91 0.24 -6.07
CA LEU A 250 0.55 1.57 -6.51
C LEU A 250 0.94 2.64 -5.48
N ILE A 251 0.59 2.45 -4.20
CA ILE A 251 0.89 3.44 -3.17
C ILE A 251 2.41 3.64 -3.00
N TYR A 252 3.19 2.57 -3.16
CA TYR A 252 4.65 2.63 -3.05
C TYR A 252 5.25 3.57 -4.11
N HIS A 253 4.76 3.52 -5.35
CA HIS A 253 5.30 4.31 -6.46
C HIS A 253 4.72 5.72 -6.58
N LEU A 254 3.46 5.92 -6.23
CA LEU A 254 2.81 7.23 -6.40
C LEU A 254 3.09 8.20 -5.25
N TYR A 255 3.51 7.69 -4.09
CA TYR A 255 3.58 8.47 -2.86
C TYR A 255 4.46 9.74 -2.92
N PRO A 256 5.65 9.75 -3.57
CA PRO A 256 6.47 10.97 -3.64
C PRO A 256 5.76 12.19 -4.26
N ARG A 257 4.63 11.99 -4.96
CA ARG A 257 3.80 13.06 -5.54
C ARG A 257 2.59 13.43 -4.66
N PHE A 258 2.19 12.56 -3.73
CA PHE A 258 0.93 12.72 -3.00
C PHE A 258 0.92 13.94 -2.07
N GLU A 259 2.05 14.27 -1.44
CA GLU A 259 2.12 15.38 -0.48
C GLU A 259 1.95 16.76 -1.15
N LYS A 260 2.43 16.92 -2.39
CA LYS A 260 2.32 18.19 -3.13
C LYS A 260 1.01 18.32 -3.90
N GLU A 261 0.43 17.21 -4.37
CA GLU A 261 -0.72 17.23 -5.28
C GLU A 261 -2.07 16.98 -4.59
N PHE A 262 -2.10 16.44 -3.35
CA PHE A 262 -3.33 15.98 -2.70
C PHE A 262 -3.52 16.55 -1.29
N PRO A 263 -4.07 17.78 -1.16
CA PRO A 263 -4.40 18.39 0.13
C PRO A 263 -5.65 17.77 0.83
N TYR A 264 -6.19 16.70 0.26
CA TYR A 264 -7.43 16.04 0.69
C TYR A 264 -7.13 14.91 1.70
N PRO A 265 -8.09 14.55 2.58
CA PRO A 265 -7.96 13.37 3.42
C PRO A 265 -7.73 12.10 2.58
N LEU A 266 -6.69 11.35 2.95
CA LEU A 266 -6.28 10.12 2.28
C LEU A 266 -6.59 8.91 3.16
N PHE A 267 -7.38 7.98 2.64
CA PHE A 267 -7.72 6.73 3.29
C PHE A 267 -7.00 5.55 2.64
N VAL A 268 -6.32 4.77 3.47
CA VAL A 268 -5.58 3.57 3.03
C VAL A 268 -5.94 2.38 3.91
N ASN A 269 -5.56 1.16 3.49
CA ASN A 269 -5.57 0.02 4.40
C ASN A 269 -4.25 -0.08 5.17
N ARG A 270 -4.25 -0.81 6.29
CA ARG A 270 -3.04 -0.98 7.12
C ARG A 270 -1.88 -1.58 6.34
N ALA A 271 -2.17 -2.48 5.40
CA ALA A 271 -1.14 -3.14 4.63
C ALA A 271 -0.44 -2.24 3.58
N SER A 272 -1.15 -1.24 3.05
CA SER A 272 -0.65 -0.16 2.20
C SER A 272 0.08 0.87 3.04
N TYR A 273 -0.50 1.29 4.18
CA TYR A 273 0.14 2.18 5.15
C TYR A 273 1.55 1.72 5.53
N ASN A 274 1.72 0.42 5.83
CA ASN A 274 3.01 -0.15 6.21
C ASN A 274 4.06 -0.14 5.08
N ARG A 275 3.67 0.15 3.83
CA ARG A 275 4.56 0.23 2.67
C ARG A 275 4.77 1.66 2.17
N MET A 276 4.10 2.64 2.77
CA MET A 276 4.29 4.04 2.40
C MET A 276 5.68 4.51 2.83
N GLN A 277 6.30 5.35 2.02
CA GLN A 277 7.61 5.93 2.30
C GLN A 277 7.54 7.23 3.12
N ALA A 278 6.38 7.91 3.13
CA ALA A 278 6.09 8.95 4.10
C ALA A 278 4.58 9.01 4.41
N TYR A 279 4.20 9.87 5.35
CA TYR A 279 2.86 9.93 5.93
C TYR A 279 2.34 11.37 5.88
N PRO A 280 1.39 11.69 4.96
CA PRO A 280 0.84 13.04 4.87
C PRO A 280 -0.04 13.32 6.09
N GLU A 281 -0.19 14.60 6.43
CA GLU A 281 -0.88 15.04 7.64
C GLU A 281 -2.31 14.50 7.77
N LYS A 282 -3.06 14.45 6.65
CA LYS A 282 -4.45 13.98 6.61
C LYS A 282 -4.59 12.50 6.23
N LEU A 283 -3.66 11.66 6.64
CA LEU A 283 -3.69 10.21 6.37
C LEU A 283 -4.42 9.43 7.45
N THR A 284 -5.38 8.62 7.03
CA THR A 284 -6.05 7.64 7.89
C THR A 284 -5.92 6.24 7.31
N TYR A 285 -5.43 5.28 8.09
CA TYR A 285 -5.47 3.87 7.75
C TYR A 285 -6.63 3.14 8.47
N VAL A 286 -7.19 2.16 7.77
CA VAL A 286 -8.18 1.21 8.31
C VAL A 286 -7.53 -0.16 8.48
N GLN A 287 -7.84 -0.85 9.58
CA GLN A 287 -7.32 -2.20 9.79
C GLN A 287 -7.91 -3.20 8.81
N ASN A 288 -7.12 -4.16 8.36
CA ASN A 288 -7.58 -5.15 7.39
C ASN A 288 -7.19 -6.58 7.79
N ILE A 289 -8.12 -7.51 7.60
CA ILE A 289 -7.90 -8.96 7.78
C ILE A 289 -8.12 -9.67 6.44
N SER A 290 -7.13 -10.40 5.98
CA SER A 290 -7.27 -11.24 4.78
C SER A 290 -8.04 -12.52 5.10
N ASP A 291 -9.08 -12.80 4.33
CA ASP A 291 -9.80 -14.08 4.23
C ASP A 291 -9.96 -14.42 2.73
N ASP A 292 -10.46 -15.61 2.38
CA ASP A 292 -10.77 -16.00 1.00
C ASP A 292 -12.24 -15.67 0.62
N ARG A 293 -13.08 -15.40 1.62
CA ARG A 293 -14.47 -14.96 1.47
C ARG A 293 -14.58 -13.47 1.76
N TYR A 294 -15.47 -12.81 1.03
CA TYR A 294 -15.79 -11.40 1.25
C TYR A 294 -17.05 -11.28 2.12
N TRP A 295 -17.07 -10.33 3.05
CA TRP A 295 -18.26 -9.91 3.80
C TRP A 295 -18.10 -8.48 4.31
N VAL A 296 -19.22 -7.80 4.49
CA VAL A 296 -19.25 -6.45 5.06
C VAL A 296 -19.30 -6.53 6.57
N HIS A 297 -18.34 -5.90 7.25
CA HIS A 297 -18.33 -5.82 8.72
C HIS A 297 -19.17 -4.65 9.25
N GLY A 298 -19.17 -3.52 8.54
CA GLY A 298 -19.99 -2.35 8.85
C GLY A 298 -19.38 -1.33 9.82
N ASP A 299 -18.37 -1.71 10.61
CA ASP A 299 -17.62 -0.76 11.45
C ASP A 299 -16.12 -0.77 11.13
N MET A 300 -15.65 0.25 10.42
CA MET A 300 -14.24 0.38 10.05
C MET A 300 -13.29 0.61 11.24
N MET A 301 -13.79 0.91 12.45
CA MET A 301 -12.95 1.00 13.65
C MET A 301 -12.39 -0.36 14.10
N ASP A 302 -13.10 -1.43 13.77
CA ASP A 302 -12.68 -2.80 14.01
C ASP A 302 -11.65 -3.19 12.95
N TYR A 303 -12.15 -3.54 11.76
CA TYR A 303 -11.40 -3.90 10.57
C TYR A 303 -12.36 -4.00 9.36
N TYR A 304 -11.80 -3.95 8.16
CA TYR A 304 -12.49 -4.36 6.94
C TYR A 304 -11.82 -5.61 6.34
N VAL A 305 -12.52 -6.28 5.42
CA VAL A 305 -12.07 -7.54 4.82
C VAL A 305 -11.79 -7.33 3.33
N PRO A 306 -10.54 -7.10 2.92
CA PRO A 306 -10.18 -6.84 1.52
C PRO A 306 -10.25 -8.07 0.61
N SER A 307 -10.77 -9.22 1.08
CA SER A 307 -10.70 -10.48 0.33
C SER A 307 -11.19 -10.31 -1.09
N LYS A 308 -10.26 -10.41 -2.06
CA LYS A 308 -10.54 -10.30 -3.49
C LYS A 308 -11.24 -8.97 -3.87
N ALA A 309 -11.23 -7.99 -2.99
CA ALA A 309 -12.04 -6.78 -3.11
C ALA A 309 -11.28 -5.66 -3.85
N THR A 310 -12.00 -4.76 -4.50
CA THR A 310 -11.43 -3.61 -5.24
C THR A 310 -11.34 -2.37 -4.34
N VAL A 311 -10.61 -1.33 -4.76
CA VAL A 311 -10.65 -0.04 -4.05
C VAL A 311 -12.09 0.51 -3.95
N MET A 312 -12.96 0.20 -4.92
CA MET A 312 -14.37 0.57 -4.87
C MET A 312 -15.11 -0.07 -3.69
N SER A 313 -14.87 -1.36 -3.40
CA SER A 313 -15.49 -2.01 -2.24
C SER A 313 -15.08 -1.36 -0.92
N PHE A 314 -13.81 -0.96 -0.80
CA PHE A 314 -13.32 -0.22 0.36
C PHE A 314 -14.01 1.16 0.47
N MET A 315 -14.13 1.89 -0.63
CA MET A 315 -14.83 3.17 -0.65
C MET A 315 -16.31 3.04 -0.31
N LEU A 316 -16.98 1.99 -0.80
CA LEU A 316 -18.37 1.67 -0.46
C LEU A 316 -18.54 1.46 1.05
N GLU A 317 -17.73 0.58 1.64
CA GLU A 317 -17.78 0.35 3.09
C GLU A 317 -17.43 1.61 3.89
N LEU A 318 -16.48 2.42 3.41
CA LEU A 318 -16.09 3.66 4.07
C LEU A 318 -17.21 4.71 4.00
N ALA A 319 -17.87 4.85 2.85
CA ALA A 319 -19.03 5.73 2.70
C ALA A 319 -20.19 5.30 3.62
N MET A 320 -20.47 4.00 3.72
CA MET A 320 -21.47 3.47 4.66
C MET A 320 -21.09 3.78 6.12
N TYR A 321 -19.81 3.63 6.49
CA TYR A 321 -19.30 3.99 7.82
C TYR A 321 -19.41 5.51 8.11
N MET A 322 -19.26 6.34 7.07
CA MET A 322 -19.41 7.79 7.16
C MET A 322 -20.87 8.25 7.23
N GLY A 323 -21.84 7.36 7.08
CA GLY A 323 -23.27 7.63 7.28
C GLY A 323 -24.04 8.00 6.01
N PHE A 324 -23.42 7.92 4.83
CA PHE A 324 -24.12 8.18 3.56
C PHE A 324 -25.29 7.22 3.36
N LYS A 325 -26.40 7.74 2.81
CA LYS A 325 -27.60 6.96 2.50
C LYS A 325 -27.86 6.80 1.01
N GLU A 326 -27.27 7.65 0.18
CA GLU A 326 -27.30 7.54 -1.28
C GLU A 326 -25.86 7.56 -1.82
N ILE A 327 -25.43 6.47 -2.44
CA ILE A 327 -24.06 6.30 -2.94
C ILE A 327 -24.12 6.07 -4.45
N CYS A 328 -23.56 6.98 -5.24
CA CYS A 328 -23.58 6.91 -6.70
C CYS A 328 -22.19 6.53 -7.23
N LEU A 329 -22.12 5.53 -8.10
CA LEU A 329 -20.88 5.05 -8.70
C LEU A 329 -20.69 5.65 -10.09
N LEU A 330 -19.51 6.18 -10.40
CA LEU A 330 -19.18 6.73 -11.71
C LEU A 330 -17.80 6.23 -12.16
N GLY A 331 -17.67 5.84 -13.44
CA GLY A 331 -16.42 5.30 -13.98
C GLY A 331 -16.07 3.91 -13.43
N VAL A 332 -17.08 3.08 -13.15
CA VAL A 332 -16.95 1.72 -12.61
C VAL A 332 -17.45 0.71 -13.64
N ASP A 333 -16.71 0.59 -14.75
CA ASP A 333 -17.15 -0.16 -15.92
C ASP A 333 -17.18 -1.68 -15.72
N CYS A 334 -16.32 -2.25 -14.88
CA CYS A 334 -16.16 -3.71 -14.73
C CYS A 334 -15.88 -4.48 -16.05
N THR A 335 -15.49 -3.78 -17.13
CA THR A 335 -15.05 -4.37 -18.40
C THR A 335 -13.56 -4.71 -18.35
N SER A 336 -13.18 -5.86 -18.92
CA SER A 336 -11.88 -6.53 -18.72
C SER A 336 -10.68 -5.57 -18.62
N THR A 337 -10.12 -5.44 -17.42
CA THR A 337 -8.94 -4.62 -17.09
C THR A 337 -7.66 -5.01 -17.84
N PHE A 338 -7.68 -6.09 -18.62
CA PHE A 338 -6.50 -6.67 -19.28
C PHE A 338 -6.57 -6.77 -20.81
N SER A 339 -7.64 -6.30 -21.46
CA SER A 339 -7.68 -6.13 -22.94
C SER A 339 -7.01 -4.84 -23.42
N GLY A 340 -6.39 -4.06 -22.52
CA GLY A 340 -5.83 -2.74 -22.82
C GLY A 340 -6.86 -1.60 -22.82
N GLN A 341 -8.15 -1.89 -22.56
CA GLN A 341 -9.23 -0.90 -22.53
C GLN A 341 -9.93 -0.72 -21.17
N GLY A 342 -9.63 -1.52 -20.14
CA GLY A 342 -10.42 -1.50 -18.89
C GLY A 342 -10.08 -0.38 -17.88
N HIS A 343 -9.18 0.54 -18.22
CA HIS A 343 -8.95 1.78 -17.49
C HIS A 343 -8.92 2.96 -18.47
N PHE A 344 -9.30 4.16 -18.04
CA PHE A 344 -9.15 5.37 -18.90
C PHE A 344 -7.67 5.72 -19.17
N ILE A 345 -6.74 5.06 -18.48
CA ILE A 345 -5.30 5.27 -18.57
C ILE A 345 -4.64 4.07 -19.27
N GLN A 346 -3.88 4.33 -20.33
CA GLN A 346 -2.98 3.34 -20.93
C GLN A 346 -1.79 3.04 -19.99
N ASN A 347 -1.36 1.77 -19.93
CA ASN A 347 -0.24 1.30 -19.09
C ASN A 347 -0.44 1.51 -17.57
N TYR A 348 -1.62 1.15 -17.05
CA TYR A 348 -1.93 1.23 -15.61
C TYR A 348 -0.98 0.38 -14.74
N MET A 349 -0.48 -0.76 -15.24
CA MET A 349 0.55 -1.59 -14.60
C MET A 349 1.73 -1.86 -15.54
N LYS A 350 2.93 -2.05 -14.98
CA LYS A 350 4.11 -2.50 -15.75
C LYS A 350 3.90 -3.93 -16.26
N GLN A 351 4.46 -4.24 -17.44
CA GLN A 351 4.34 -5.57 -18.05
C GLN A 351 4.88 -6.69 -17.14
N GLU A 352 5.98 -6.47 -16.42
CA GLU A 352 6.54 -7.45 -15.49
C GLU A 352 5.57 -7.79 -14.33
N ASP A 353 4.86 -6.80 -13.81
CA ASP A 353 3.92 -6.97 -12.70
C ASP A 353 2.62 -7.65 -13.16
N ILE A 354 2.18 -7.37 -14.39
CA ILE A 354 1.11 -8.12 -15.07
C ILE A 354 1.47 -9.61 -15.12
N GLN A 355 2.69 -9.95 -15.55
CA GLN A 355 3.13 -11.35 -15.64
C GLN A 355 3.22 -12.05 -14.27
N LYS A 356 3.64 -11.33 -13.21
CA LYS A 356 3.64 -11.86 -11.84
C LYS A 356 2.22 -12.17 -11.36
N GLU A 357 1.26 -11.26 -11.59
CA GLU A 357 -0.14 -11.50 -11.23
C GLU A 357 -0.75 -12.66 -12.04
N TYR A 358 -0.42 -12.80 -13.32
CA TYR A 358 -0.89 -13.93 -14.15
C TYR A 358 -0.40 -15.26 -13.56
N LYS A 359 0.90 -15.39 -13.27
CA LYS A 359 1.46 -16.60 -12.63
C LYS A 359 0.83 -16.90 -11.27
N LYS A 360 0.49 -15.87 -10.49
CA LYS A 360 -0.14 -16.01 -9.18
C LYS A 360 -1.60 -16.47 -9.28
N ILE A 361 -2.38 -15.89 -10.19
CA ILE A 361 -3.78 -16.28 -10.41
C ILE A 361 -3.85 -17.65 -11.09
N GLY A 362 -3.01 -17.93 -12.09
CA GLY A 362 -2.90 -19.25 -12.73
C GLY A 362 -2.66 -20.36 -11.71
N ARG A 363 -1.69 -20.18 -10.79
CA ARG A 363 -1.46 -21.12 -9.68
C ARG A 363 -2.68 -21.27 -8.75
N ARG A 364 -3.43 -20.20 -8.51
CA ARG A 364 -4.62 -20.23 -7.65
C ARG A 364 -5.79 -20.96 -8.31
N LEU A 365 -5.95 -20.81 -9.62
CA LEU A 365 -7.03 -21.44 -10.39
C LEU A 365 -6.65 -22.84 -10.90
N GLY A 366 -5.39 -23.25 -10.78
CA GLY A 366 -4.90 -24.50 -11.35
C GLY A 366 -4.78 -24.46 -12.88
N ILE A 367 -4.65 -23.27 -13.46
CA ILE A 367 -4.56 -23.04 -14.91
C ILE A 367 -3.09 -22.68 -15.23
N PRO A 368 -2.31 -23.58 -15.86
CA PRO A 368 -0.88 -23.35 -16.09
C PRO A 368 -0.59 -22.24 -17.11
N ASN A 369 -1.46 -22.07 -18.12
CA ASN A 369 -1.34 -21.05 -19.17
C ASN A 369 -2.56 -20.14 -19.15
N ILE A 370 -2.66 -19.30 -18.12
CA ILE A 370 -3.79 -18.38 -17.96
C ILE A 370 -3.73 -17.25 -19.00
N THR A 371 -4.86 -16.96 -19.65
CA THR A 371 -4.96 -15.88 -20.65
C THR A 371 -5.39 -14.55 -20.02
N ALA A 372 -5.25 -13.45 -20.77
CA ALA A 372 -5.77 -12.16 -20.32
C ALA A 372 -7.30 -12.17 -20.12
N GLU A 373 -8.01 -12.98 -20.92
CA GLU A 373 -9.46 -13.15 -20.78
C GLU A 373 -9.82 -13.89 -19.49
N ASP A 374 -9.10 -14.97 -19.16
CA ASP A 374 -9.31 -15.73 -17.92
C ASP A 374 -9.08 -14.85 -16.68
N ILE A 375 -8.04 -14.01 -16.71
CA ILE A 375 -7.76 -13.04 -15.66
C ILE A 375 -8.89 -12.02 -15.56
N GLY A 376 -9.35 -11.48 -16.69
CA GLY A 376 -10.48 -10.55 -16.76
C GLY A 376 -11.75 -11.15 -16.14
N ARG A 377 -12.07 -12.40 -16.50
CA ARG A 377 -13.20 -13.15 -15.96
C ARG A 377 -13.07 -13.38 -14.46
N TYR A 378 -11.89 -13.78 -13.99
CA TYR A 378 -11.61 -13.97 -12.57
C TYR A 378 -11.88 -12.70 -11.77
N TYR A 379 -11.35 -11.54 -12.19
CA TYR A 379 -11.56 -10.28 -11.50
C TYR A 379 -13.01 -9.79 -11.56
N TYR A 380 -13.69 -10.03 -12.69
CA TYR A 380 -15.11 -9.74 -12.84
C TYR A 380 -15.95 -10.53 -11.84
N GLU A 381 -15.84 -11.87 -11.83
CA GLU A 381 -16.59 -12.75 -10.93
C GLU A 381 -16.37 -12.42 -9.46
N VAL A 382 -15.11 -12.14 -9.12
CA VAL A 382 -14.69 -11.70 -7.80
C VAL A 382 -15.35 -10.36 -7.40
N SER A 383 -15.35 -9.37 -8.29
CA SER A 383 -15.90 -8.05 -8.03
C SER A 383 -17.42 -8.12 -7.87
N VAL A 384 -18.08 -8.83 -8.80
CA VAL A 384 -19.52 -9.12 -8.76
C VAL A 384 -19.92 -9.78 -7.45
N HIS A 385 -19.18 -10.79 -7.00
CA HIS A 385 -19.46 -11.45 -5.73
C HIS A 385 -19.39 -10.47 -4.55
N ALA A 386 -18.36 -9.60 -4.50
CA ALA A 386 -18.25 -8.60 -3.45
C ALA A 386 -19.40 -7.58 -3.51
N TYR A 387 -19.74 -7.07 -4.70
CA TYR A 387 -20.81 -6.09 -4.87
C TYR A 387 -22.18 -6.64 -4.47
N LYS A 388 -22.49 -7.92 -4.75
CA LYS A 388 -23.73 -8.56 -4.25
C LYS A 388 -23.81 -8.55 -2.73
N VAL A 389 -22.72 -8.91 -2.06
CA VAL A 389 -22.68 -8.92 -0.58
C VAL A 389 -22.79 -7.50 -0.01
N ILE A 390 -22.21 -6.50 -0.69
CA ILE A 390 -22.36 -5.09 -0.32
C ILE A 390 -23.80 -4.62 -0.51
N GLU A 391 -24.43 -4.94 -1.64
CA GLU A 391 -25.81 -4.57 -1.95
C GLU A 391 -26.79 -5.15 -0.92
N GLU A 392 -26.63 -6.42 -0.56
CA GLU A 392 -27.43 -7.06 0.50
C GLU A 392 -27.27 -6.36 1.85
N TYR A 393 -26.03 -5.99 2.21
CA TYR A 393 -25.77 -5.24 3.44
C TYR A 393 -26.40 -3.85 3.38
N ALA A 394 -26.24 -3.12 2.27
CA ALA A 394 -26.77 -1.78 2.07
C ALA A 394 -28.31 -1.77 2.18
N LYS A 395 -28.99 -2.70 1.51
CA LYS A 395 -30.46 -2.88 1.60
C LYS A 395 -30.93 -3.08 3.04
N LYS A 396 -30.26 -3.97 3.80
CA LYS A 396 -30.59 -4.22 5.22
C LYS A 396 -30.44 -2.99 6.11
N HIS A 397 -29.61 -2.02 5.71
CA HIS A 397 -29.35 -0.80 6.47
C HIS A 397 -30.02 0.45 5.85
N GLY A 398 -30.91 0.27 4.87
CA GLY A 398 -31.62 1.35 4.20
C GLY A 398 -30.70 2.32 3.46
N ILE A 399 -29.63 1.79 2.85
CA ILE A 399 -28.67 2.55 2.04
C ILE A 399 -28.93 2.20 0.58
N LYS A 400 -29.01 3.21 -0.28
CA LYS A 400 -29.20 3.05 -1.72
C LYS A 400 -27.86 3.22 -2.42
N ILE A 401 -27.54 2.31 -3.33
CA ILE A 401 -26.35 2.36 -4.16
C ILE A 401 -26.80 2.36 -5.62
N TYR A 402 -26.35 3.35 -6.38
CA TYR A 402 -26.68 3.53 -7.79
C TYR A 402 -25.45 3.38 -8.67
N ASN A 403 -25.60 2.72 -9.81
CA ASN A 403 -24.60 2.74 -10.88
C ASN A 403 -24.92 3.85 -11.88
N CYS A 404 -24.15 4.94 -11.81
CA CYS A 404 -24.21 6.07 -12.76
C CYS A 404 -23.16 5.96 -13.89
N THR A 405 -22.44 4.85 -13.96
CA THR A 405 -21.48 4.58 -15.03
C THR A 405 -22.23 4.32 -16.32
N ARG A 406 -21.88 5.06 -17.37
CA ARG A 406 -22.42 4.88 -18.72
C ARG A 406 -21.87 3.59 -19.33
N GLY A 407 -22.76 2.63 -19.58
CA GLY A 407 -22.37 1.30 -20.04
C GLY A 407 -21.68 0.48 -18.96
N GLY A 408 -20.70 -0.32 -19.35
CA GLY A 408 -20.02 -1.27 -18.46
C GLY A 408 -20.82 -2.54 -18.19
N ALA A 409 -20.22 -3.48 -17.45
CA ALA A 409 -20.77 -4.78 -17.09
C ALA A 409 -21.28 -4.85 -15.63
N LEU A 410 -21.21 -3.75 -14.87
CA LEU A 410 -21.67 -3.72 -13.48
C LEU A 410 -23.19 -3.57 -13.41
N GLU A 411 -23.89 -4.62 -12.99
CA GLU A 411 -25.37 -4.66 -12.92
C GLU A 411 -25.90 -4.99 -11.52
N GLU A 412 -25.03 -5.17 -10.53
CA GLU A 412 -25.40 -5.46 -9.14
C GLU A 412 -26.08 -4.29 -8.42
N PHE A 413 -26.02 -3.09 -8.98
CA PHE A 413 -26.65 -1.89 -8.44
C PHE A 413 -27.60 -1.29 -9.46
N GLU A 414 -28.71 -0.73 -8.98
CA GLU A 414 -29.70 -0.06 -9.82
C GLU A 414 -29.03 1.05 -10.66
N ARG A 415 -29.30 1.05 -11.97
CA ARG A 415 -28.78 2.07 -12.88
C ARG A 415 -29.59 3.36 -12.77
N LYS A 416 -28.88 4.48 -12.79
CA LYS A 416 -29.44 5.82 -12.77
C LYS A 416 -28.52 6.73 -13.57
N SER A 417 -29.03 7.58 -14.45
CA SER A 417 -28.15 8.50 -15.18
C SER A 417 -27.46 9.47 -14.20
N LEU A 418 -26.35 10.08 -14.63
CA LEU A 418 -25.66 11.05 -13.78
C LEU A 418 -26.54 12.29 -13.55
N GLU A 419 -27.28 12.70 -14.57
CA GLU A 419 -28.27 13.78 -14.55
C GLU A 419 -29.38 13.49 -13.54
N GLU A 420 -29.98 12.31 -13.61
CA GLU A 420 -31.00 11.85 -12.66
C GLU A 420 -30.45 11.80 -11.23
N ALA A 421 -29.20 11.34 -11.06
CA ALA A 421 -28.54 11.28 -9.75
C ALA A 421 -28.30 12.67 -9.16
N LEU A 422 -28.05 13.67 -10.01
CA LEU A 422 -27.88 15.07 -9.62
C LEU A 422 -29.21 15.82 -9.49
N GLY A 423 -30.31 15.27 -10.00
CA GLY A 423 -31.62 15.92 -10.06
C GLY A 423 -31.65 17.07 -11.07
N ARG A 424 -30.98 16.90 -12.21
CA ARG A 424 -30.86 17.90 -13.28
C ARG A 424 -31.49 17.45 -14.58
#